data_AF-A0A9P5V313-F1
#
_entry.id   AF-A0A9P5V313-F1
#
_cell.length_a   1.000
_cell.length_b   1.000
_cell.length_c   1.000
_cell.angle_alpha   90.00
_cell.angle_beta   90.00
_cell.angle_gamma   90.00
#
_symmetry.space_group_name_H-M   'P 1'
#
loop_
_entity.id
_entity.type
_entity.pdbx_description
1 polymer ?
#
loop_
_entity_poly.entity_id
_entity_poly.type
_entity_poly.pdbx_seq_one_letter_code
_entity_poly.pdbx_strand_id
1 'polypeptide(L)' 'MSSELATSYAALILTDDHVEITSDKLQTLLKAANVEVESIWTSLFAKALEGKDVAAMLSN' A
#
# COMPACT_ATOMS: atom_id res chain seq x y z
N MET A 1 -12.39 -3.62 5.25
CA MET A 1 -12.11 -2.68 6.37
C MET A 1 -10.66 -2.73 6.84
N SER A 2 -10.15 -3.81 7.46
CA SER A 2 -8.75 -3.79 7.95
C SER A 2 -7.69 -3.88 6.84
N SER A 3 -7.97 -4.63 5.77
CA SER A 3 -7.04 -4.88 4.66
C SER A 3 -6.79 -3.65 3.77
N GLU A 4 -7.81 -2.84 3.53
CA GLU A 4 -7.69 -1.56 2.78
C GLU A 4 -6.87 -0.54 3.58
N LEU A 5 -7.15 -0.41 4.88
CA LEU A 5 -6.36 0.44 5.79
C LEU A 5 -4.91 -0.03 5.92
N ALA A 6 -4.69 -1.33 6.06
CA ALA A 6 -3.33 -1.86 6.17
C ALA A 6 -2.53 -1.59 4.89
N THR A 7 -3.17 -1.73 3.72
CA THR A 7 -2.52 -1.46 2.42
C THR A 7 -2.23 0.03 2.26
N SER A 8 -3.12 0.92 2.72
CA SER A 8 -2.90 2.36 2.67
C SER A 8 -1.81 2.83 3.63
N TYR A 9 -1.74 2.29 4.85
CA TYR A 9 -0.63 2.54 5.78
C TYR A 9 0.70 2.01 5.24
N ALA A 10 0.72 0.80 4.66
CA ALA A 10 1.91 0.26 4.04
C ALA A 10 2.40 1.13 2.87
N ALA A 11 1.48 1.69 2.08
CA ALA A 11 1.81 2.61 1.00
C ALA A 11 2.37 3.94 1.52
N LEU A 12 1.83 4.48 2.62
CA LEU A 12 2.36 5.67 3.30
C LEU A 12 3.78 5.45 3.84
N ILE A 13 4.03 4.31 4.48
CA ILE A 13 5.36 3.94 5.00
C ILE A 13 6.38 3.88 3.86
N LEU A 14 6.03 3.25 2.74
CA LEU A 14 6.90 3.19 1.56
C LEU A 14 7.15 4.59 0.97
N THR A 15 6.13 5.45 0.98
CA THR A 15 6.25 6.84 0.52
C THR A 15 7.22 7.64 1.41
N ASP A 16 7.08 7.52 2.74
CA ASP A 16 7.95 8.19 3.72
C ASP A 16 9.41 7.71 3.61
N ASP A 17 9.63 6.42 3.29
CA ASP A 17 10.97 5.85 3.08
C ASP A 17 11.55 6.19 1.69
N HIS A 18 10.83 6.99 0.87
CA HIS A 18 11.15 7.27 -0.53
C HIS A 18 11.32 6.01 -1.39
N VAL A 19 10.59 4.96 -1.05
CA VAL A 19 10.61 3.68 -1.72
C VAL A 19 9.44 3.56 -2.68
N GLU A 20 9.72 3.11 -3.90
CA GLU A 20 8.70 2.88 -4.91
C GLU A 20 7.64 1.87 -4.43
N ILE A 21 6.37 2.23 -4.59
CA ILE A 21 5.24 1.44 -4.08
C ILE A 21 4.90 0.35 -5.09
N THR A 22 5.35 -0.86 -4.79
CA THR A 22 5.07 -2.04 -5.60
C THR A 22 4.19 -3.02 -4.84
N SER A 23 3.45 -3.86 -5.56
CA SER A 23 2.58 -4.88 -4.95
C SER A 23 3.37 -5.85 -4.07
N ASP A 24 4.61 -6.15 -4.45
CA ASP A 24 5.52 -7.04 -3.72
C ASP A 24 5.95 -6.46 -2.36
N LYS A 25 6.29 -5.16 -2.33
CA LYS A 25 6.67 -4.46 -1.09
C LYS A 25 5.49 -4.25 -0.17
N LEU A 26 4.33 -3.91 -0.71
CA LEU A 26 3.08 -3.86 0.05
C LEU A 26 2.77 -5.22 0.67
N GLN A 27 2.83 -6.32 -0.09
CA GLN A 27 2.62 -7.66 0.45
C GLN A 27 3.64 -8.02 1.54
N THR A 28 4.90 -7.60 1.39
CA THR A 28 5.94 -7.87 2.39
C THR A 28 5.65 -7.15 3.71
N LEU A 29 5.26 -5.87 3.65
CA LEU A 29 4.83 -5.11 4.84
C LEU A 29 3.59 -5.71 5.49
N LEU A 30 2.61 -6.10 4.69
CA LEU A 30 1.36 -6.70 5.18
C LEU A 30 1.60 -8.07 5.83
N LYS A 31 2.47 -8.89 5.24
CA LYS A 31 2.94 -10.16 5.84
C LYS A 31 3.71 -9.91 7.14
N ALA A 32 4.59 -8.90 7.18
CA ALA A 32 5.32 -8.53 8.40
C ALA A 32 4.38 -8.04 9.51
N ALA A 33 3.31 -7.34 9.15
CA ALA A 33 2.25 -6.92 10.06
C ALA A 33 1.25 -8.03 10.40
N ASN A 34 1.43 -9.25 9.87
CA ASN A 34 0.54 -10.39 10.02
C ASN A 34 -0.92 -10.08 9.61
N VAL A 35 -1.08 -9.25 8.57
CA VAL A 35 -2.37 -8.88 8.00
C VAL A 35 -2.57 -9.65 6.69
N GLU A 36 -3.64 -10.44 6.62
CA GLU A 36 -4.07 -11.06 5.37
C GLU A 36 -4.76 -10.02 4.49
N VAL A 37 -4.11 -9.67 3.39
CA VAL A 37 -4.63 -8.81 2.33
C VAL A 37 -4.53 -9.56 1.02
N GLU A 38 -5.60 -9.51 0.22
CA GLU A 38 -5.58 -10.14 -1.09
C GLU A 38 -4.63 -9.44 -2.05
N SER A 39 -3.91 -10.23 -2.85
CA SER A 39 -2.98 -9.74 -3.86
C SER A 39 -3.62 -8.77 -4.86
N ILE A 40 -4.93 -8.89 -5.10
CA ILE A 40 -5.72 -7.98 -5.93
C ILE A 40 -5.69 -6.55 -5.37
N TRP A 41 -5.82 -6.37 -4.05
CA TRP A 41 -5.78 -5.05 -3.41
C TRP A 41 -4.40 -4.41 -3.53
N THR A 42 -3.34 -5.15 -3.22
CA THR A 42 -1.96 -4.64 -3.36
C THR A 42 -1.60 -4.30 -4.81
N SER A 43 -2.11 -5.06 -5.78
CA SER A 43 -1.91 -4.79 -7.20
C SER A 43 -2.73 -3.60 -7.70
N LEU A 44 -3.96 -3.44 -7.20
CA LEU A 44 -4.81 -2.29 -7.50
C LEU A 44 -4.20 -1.01 -6.94
N PHE A 45 -3.71 -1.04 -5.70
CA PHE A 45 -3.02 0.08 -5.08
C PHE A 45 -1.72 0.43 -5.82
N ALA A 46 -0.86 -0.55 -6.11
CA ALA A 46 0.37 -0.30 -6.87
C ALA A 46 0.08 0.42 -8.20
N LYS A 47 -0.94 -0.02 -8.94
CA LYS A 47 -1.37 0.62 -10.20
C LYS A 47 -2.03 1.98 -10.01
N ALA A 48 -2.81 2.17 -8.95
CA ALA A 48 -3.48 3.44 -8.67
C ALA A 48 -2.50 4.54 -8.21
N LEU A 49 -1.41 4.12 -7.56
CA LEU A 49 -0.36 4.98 -7.02
C LEU A 49 0.79 5.19 -8.02
N GLU A 50 0.85 4.38 -9.08
CA GLU A 50 1.73 4.61 -10.23
C GLU A 50 1.42 6.00 -10.84
N GLY A 51 2.30 6.97 -10.57
CA GLY A 51 2.15 8.35 -11.02
C GLY A 51 1.19 9.23 -10.21
N LYS A 52 0.76 8.82 -9.01
CA LYS A 52 -0.08 9.63 -8.11
C LYS A 52 0.44 9.66 -6.68
N ASP A 53 0.20 10.80 -6.02
CA ASP A 53 0.58 11.04 -4.64
C ASP A 53 -0.38 10.32 -3.68
N VAL A 54 0.15 9.31 -2.99
CA VAL A 54 -0.59 8.37 -2.14
C VAL A 54 -1.23 9.08 -0.96
N ALA A 55 -0.48 10.03 -0.39
CA ALA A 55 -0.93 10.86 0.71
C ALA A 55 -2.16 11.70 0.30
N ALA A 56 -2.19 12.20 -0.94
CA ALA A 56 -3.33 12.96 -1.46
C ALA A 56 -4.57 12.09 -1.73
N MET A 57 -4.39 10.82 -2.10
CA MET A 57 -5.52 9.90 -2.33
C MET A 57 -6.15 9.37 -1.04
N LEU A 58 -5.41 9.33 0.06
CA LEU A 58 -5.88 8.82 1.36
C LEU A 58 -6.44 9.90 2.27
N SER A 59 -6.27 11.18 1.93
CA SER A 59 -6.62 12.32 2.76
C SER A 59 -8.05 12.85 2.54
N ASN A 60 -9.05 12.00 2.26
CA ASN A 60 -10.46 12.40 2.17
C ASN A 60 -11.37 11.61 3.11
#